data_AF-A0A949EVH3-F1
#
_entry.id   AF-A0A949EVH3-F1
#
_cell.length_a   1.000
_cell.length_b   1.000
_cell.length_c   1.000
_cell.angle_alpha   90.00
_cell.angle_beta   90.00
_cell.angle_gamma   90.00
#
_symmetry.space_group_name_H-M   'P 1'
#
loop_
_entity.id
_entity.type
_entity.pdbx_description
1 polymer ?
#
loop_
_entity_poly.entity_id
_entity_poly.type
_entity_poly.pdbx_seq_one_letter_code
_entity_poly.pdbx_strand_id
1 'polypeptide(L)' 'LSHLDIVRLMTRALSRSGIIVKYDKGFNPKPKISFSNPIPLGVESLAEYCDLYWKMIPAQMILPVGSTCSCPNK' A
#
# COMPACT_ATOMS: atom_id res chain seq x y z
N LEU A 1 -16.92 -0.80 9.74
CA LEU A 1 -15.94 -0.87 8.64
C LEU A 1 -15.80 -2.35 8.30
N SER A 2 -16.06 -2.78 7.06
CA SER A 2 -15.95 -4.19 6.71
C SER A 2 -14.50 -4.58 6.45
N HIS A 3 -14.18 -5.87 6.55
CA HIS A 3 -12.89 -6.43 6.13
C HIS A 3 -12.51 -5.98 4.71
N LEU A 4 -13.49 -5.97 3.79
CA LEU A 4 -13.29 -5.53 2.41
C LEU A 4 -12.90 -4.05 2.31
N ASP A 5 -13.47 -3.20 3.17
CA ASP A 5 -13.11 -1.78 3.22
C ASP A 5 -11.68 -1.58 3.73
N ILE A 6 -11.24 -2.39 4.70
CA ILE A 6 -9.86 -2.40 5.22
C ILE A 6 -8.89 -2.84 4.12
N VAL A 7 -9.19 -3.91 3.39
CA VAL A 7 -8.38 -4.37 2.25
C VAL A 7 -8.22 -3.26 1.20
N ARG A 8 -9.32 -2.58 0.86
CA ARG A 8 -9.31 -1.47 -0.11
C ARG A 8 -8.54 -0.25 0.40
N LEU A 9 -8.73 0.10 1.68
CA LEU A 9 -8.03 1.20 2.35
C LEU A 9 -6.53 0.94 2.37
N MET A 10 -6.09 -0.24 2.80
CA MET A 10 -4.69 -0.63 2.87
C MET A 10 -4.04 -0.62 1.49
N THR A 11 -4.73 -1.13 0.46
CA THR A 11 -4.23 -1.07 -0.92
C THR A 11 -4.00 0.38 -1.37
N ARG A 12 -4.95 1.29 -1.11
CA ARG A 12 -4.83 2.72 -1.46
C ARG A 12 -3.73 3.42 -0.66
N ALA A 13 -3.63 3.13 0.64
CA ALA A 13 -2.60 3.68 1.51
C ALA A 13 -1.20 3.27 1.03
N LEU A 14 -1.02 1.99 0.69
CA LEU A 14 0.23 1.48 0.14
C LEU A 14 0.58 2.13 -1.20
N SER A 15 -0.38 2.28 -2.11
CA SER A 15 -0.16 3.00 -3.37
C SER A 15 0.27 4.47 -3.19
N ARG A 16 -0.08 5.10 -2.07
CA ARG A 16 0.29 6.49 -1.75
C ARG A 16 1.56 6.63 -0.90
N SER A 17 1.98 5.55 -0.23
CA SER A 17 3.10 5.56 0.71
C SER A 17 4.48 5.69 0.08
N GLY A 18 4.59 5.60 -1.26
CA GLY A 18 5.87 5.58 -1.97
C GLY A 18 6.66 4.27 -1.78
N ILE A 19 6.08 3.28 -1.09
CA ILE A 19 6.67 1.96 -0.87
C ILE A 19 6.60 1.15 -2.17
N ILE A 20 7.73 0.55 -2.58
CA ILE A 20 7.77 -0.38 -3.71
C ILE A 20 7.26 -1.75 -3.24
N VAL A 21 5.95 -1.97 -3.41
CA VAL A 21 5.29 -3.24 -3.12
C VAL A 21 5.63 -4.25 -4.23
N LYS A 22 5.87 -5.52 -3.86
CA LYS A 22 6.06 -6.61 -4.83
C LYS A 22 4.71 -6.98 -5.43
N TYR A 23 4.67 -7.28 -6.72
CA TYR A 23 3.46 -7.72 -7.40
C TYR A 23 3.52 -9.22 -7.70
N ASP A 24 2.35 -9.85 -7.78
CA ASP A 24 2.24 -11.24 -8.20
C ASP A 24 2.54 -11.42 -9.70
N LYS A 25 3.07 -12.59 -10.05
CA LYS A 25 3.51 -12.95 -11.41
C LYS A 25 2.39 -13.47 -12.32
N GLY A 26 1.13 -13.26 -11.95
CA GLY A 26 -0.03 -13.74 -12.71
C GLY A 26 -0.42 -12.83 -13.88
N PHE A 27 -1.43 -13.23 -14.64
CA PHE A 27 -2.00 -12.44 -15.76
C PHE A 27 -2.61 -11.10 -15.33
N ASN A 28 -2.99 -10.95 -14.05
CA ASN A 28 -3.45 -9.70 -13.46
C ASN A 28 -2.58 -9.39 -12.23
N PRO A 29 -1.49 -8.61 -12.38
CA PRO A 29 -0.55 -8.36 -11.30
C PRO A 29 -1.25 -7.56 -10.20
N LYS A 30 -1.42 -8.19 -9.04
CA LYS A 30 -1.94 -7.56 -7.83
C LYS A 30 -0.80 -7.31 -6.85
N PRO A 31 -0.87 -6.25 -6.03
CA PRO A 31 0.06 -6.08 -4.92
C PRO A 31 0.05 -7.33 -4.05
N LYS A 32 1.24 -7.85 -3.74
CA LYS A 32 1.40 -9.08 -2.97
C LYS A 32 1.19 -8.78 -1.49
N ILE A 33 -0.09 -8.83 -1.10
CA ILE A 33 -0.58 -8.59 0.25
C ILE A 33 -1.46 -9.78 0.61
N SER A 34 -1.20 -10.38 1.77
CA SER A 34 -2.00 -11.49 2.30
C SER A 34 -2.73 -11.02 3.55
N PHE A 35 -4.04 -11.19 3.60
CA PHE A 35 -4.86 -10.85 4.78
C PHE A 35 -5.21 -12.12 5.56
N SER A 36 -5.34 -11.99 6.87
CA SER A 36 -5.91 -13.04 7.72
C SER A 36 -7.39 -13.29 7.38
N ASN A 37 -7.93 -14.40 7.88
CA ASN A 37 -9.32 -14.77 7.66
C ASN A 37 -10.29 -13.63 8.05
N PRO A 38 -11.33 -13.39 7.23
CA PRO A 38 -12.35 -12.40 7.55
C PRO A 38 -13.12 -12.82 8.80
N ILE A 39 -13.51 -11.82 9.59
CA ILE A 39 -14.36 -12.01 10.77
C ILE A 39 -15.82 -12.17 10.34
N PRO A 40 -16.61 -12.99 11.04
CA PRO A 40 -18.05 -13.12 10.79
C PRO A 40 -18.78 -11.77 10.88
N LEU A 41 -19.82 -11.64 10.05
CA LEU A 41 -20.65 -10.43 10.01
C LEU A 41 -21.36 -10.24 11.36
N GLY A 42 -21.45 -8.99 11.81
CA GLY A 42 -22.12 -8.64 13.08
C GLY A 42 -21.22 -8.74 14.33
N VAL A 43 -19.94 -9.07 14.16
CA VAL A 43 -18.94 -9.06 15.24
C VAL A 43 -17.92 -7.96 14.99
N GLU A 44 -17.54 -7.24 16.05
CA GLU A 44 -16.48 -6.23 15.98
C GLU A 44 -15.08 -6.88 16.00
N SER A 45 -14.16 -6.30 15.24
CA SER A 45 -12.76 -6.71 15.21
C SER A 45 -11.91 -5.74 16.01
N LEU A 46 -10.97 -6.26 16.80
CA LEU A 46 -9.96 -5.43 17.47
C LEU A 46 -8.81 -5.06 16.52
N ALA A 47 -8.46 -5.95 15.59
CA ALA A 47 -7.36 -5.75 14.64
C ALA A 47 -7.50 -6.69 13.43
N GLU A 48 -7.00 -6.25 12.28
CA GLU A 48 -6.84 -7.10 11.09
C GLU A 48 -5.36 -7.26 10.77
N TYR A 49 -4.91 -8.51 10.73
CA TYR A 49 -3.54 -8.85 10.39
C TYR A 49 -3.37 -8.97 8.88
N CYS A 50 -2.28 -8.39 8.36
CA CYS A 50 -1.89 -8.53 6.97
C CYS A 50 -0.36 -8.65 6.81
N ASP A 51 0.07 -9.51 5.88
CA ASP A 51 1.45 -9.64 5.46
C ASP A 51 1.69 -8.81 4.19
N LEU A 52 2.71 -7.97 4.23
CA LEU A 52 3.11 -7.12 3.11
C LEU A 52 4.49 -7.53 2.59
N TYR A 53 4.56 -7.83 1.29
CA TYR A 53 5.82 -8.08 0.62
C TYR A 53 6.29 -6.83 -0.11
N TRP A 54 7.32 -6.16 0.43
CA TRP A 54 7.91 -4.99 -0.19
C TRP A 54 9.38 -5.18 -0.52
N LYS A 55 9.92 -4.28 -1.35
CA LYS A 55 11.36 -4.14 -1.57
C LYS A 55 11.84 -2.90 -0.84
N MET A 56 12.72 -3.11 0.13
CA MET A 56 13.42 -2.01 0.79
C MET A 56 14.37 -1.36 -0.20
N ILE A 57 14.22 -0.05 -0.37
CA ILE A 57 15.20 0.78 -1.06
C ILE A 57 16.11 1.38 0.03
N PRO A 58 17.44 1.41 -0.15
CA PRO A 58 18.29 2.18 0.75
C PRO A 58 17.86 3.65 0.75
N ALA A 59 17.79 4.27 1.94
CA ALA A 59 17.24 5.61 2.17
C ALA A 59 17.82 6.73 1.28
N GLN A 60 18.98 6.50 0.66
CA GLN A 60 19.67 7.43 -0.24
C GLN A 60 19.00 7.62 -1.61
N MET A 61 18.04 6.76 -1.99
CA MET A 61 17.30 6.88 -3.26
C MET A 61 15.86 7.41 -3.06
N ILE A 62 15.53 7.93 -1.87
CA ILE A 62 14.35 8.80 -1.71
C ILE A 62 14.80 10.20 -2.13
N LEU A 63 14.92 10.43 -3.43
CA LEU A 63 15.17 11.78 -3.95
C LEU A 63 14.03 12.71 -3.52
N PRO A 64 14.34 13.99 -3.22
CA PRO A 64 13.40 14.90 -2.59
C PRO A 64 12.21 15.06 -3.52
N VAL A 65 11.01 14.92 -2.96
CA VAL A 65 9.78 15.26 -3.65
C VAL A 65 9.82 16.78 -3.90
N GLY A 66 10.26 17.16 -5.10
CA GLY A 66 10.18 18.48 -5.73
C GLY A 66 10.21 19.71 -4.82
N SER A 67 11.40 20.29 -4.59
CA SER A 67 11.57 21.67 -4.12
C SER A 67 12.04 22.62 -5.23
N THR A 68 11.68 22.36 -6.48
CA THR A 68 11.80 23.38 -7.52
C THR A 68 10.55 23.33 -8.38
N CYS A 69 9.51 24.04 -7.95
CA CYS A 69 8.69 24.77 -8.91
C CYS A 69 9.64 25.73 -9.64
N SER A 70 10.32 25.25 -10.69
CA SER A 70 10.94 26.13 -11.65
C SER A 70 9.79 26.77 -12.43
N CYS A 71 9.31 27.93 -11.97
CA CYS A 71 8.62 28.84 -12.86
C CYS A 71 9.61 29.21 -13.98
N PRO A 72 9.34 28.85 -15.24
CA PRO A 72 10.12 29.36 -16.35
C PRO A 72 9.55 30.73 -16.71
N ASN A 73 10.26 31.80 -16.35
CA ASN A 73 10.17 33.15 -16.93
C ASN A 73 8.77 33.69 -17.32
N LYS A 74 8.11 34.38 -16.39
CA LYS A 74 7.66 35.77 -16.57
C LYS A 74 7.22 36.39 -15.25
#